data_AF-A0A7V3UYY4-F1
#
_entry.id   AF-A0A7V3UYY4-F1
#
_cell.length_a   1.000
_cell.length_b   1.000
_cell.length_c   1.000
_cell.angle_alpha   90.00
_cell.angle_beta   90.00
_cell.angle_gamma   90.00
#
_symmetry.space_group_name_H-M   'P 1'
#
loop_
_entity.id
_entity.type
_entity.pdbx_description
1 polymer ?
#
loop_
_entity_poly.entity_id
_entity_poly.type
_entity_poly.pdbx_seq_one_letter_code
_entity_poly.pdbx_strand_id
1 'polypeptide(L)' 'MPKKTCLVDYSVCRPNRCDQGICLAALACRRKILKQEAPYEMPDPNPDACVGCGVCTAACPVKAVRVVVM' A
#
# COMPACT_ATOMS: atom_id res chain seq x y z
N MET A 1 -19.86 -10.60 6.38
CA MET A 1 -19.57 -9.43 7.26
C MET A 1 -18.63 -8.51 6.49
N PRO A 2 -18.91 -7.21 6.40
CA PRO A 2 -18.08 -6.27 5.64
C PRO A 2 -16.67 -6.22 6.24
N LYS A 3 -15.64 -6.34 5.38
CA LYS A 3 -14.24 -6.42 5.82
C LYS A 3 -13.47 -5.20 5.34
N LYS A 4 -12.64 -4.63 6.21
CA LYS A 4 -11.73 -3.54 5.84
C LYS A 4 -10.45 -4.09 5.22
N THR A 5 -10.02 -3.50 4.13
CA THR A 5 -8.78 -3.88 3.44
C THR A 5 -8.10 -2.66 2.83
N CYS A 6 -6.81 -2.80 2.49
CA CYS A 6 -6.10 -1.77 1.75
C CYS A 6 -6.32 -1.94 0.24
N LEU A 7 -6.51 -0.82 -0.44
CA LEU A 7 -6.59 -0.72 -1.89
C LEU A 7 -5.50 0.24 -2.37
N VAL A 8 -4.77 -0.17 -3.41
CA VAL A 8 -3.79 0.66 -4.10
C VAL A 8 -4.45 1.22 -5.35
N ASP A 9 -4.44 2.54 -5.50
CA ASP A 9 -4.86 3.22 -6.73
C ASP A 9 -3.67 3.29 -7.69
N TYR A 10 -3.63 2.37 -8.66
CA TYR A 10 -2.56 2.28 -9.65
C TYR A 10 -2.56 3.42 -10.68
N SER A 11 -3.64 4.22 -10.75
CA SER A 11 -3.63 5.43 -11.59
C SER A 11 -2.79 6.54 -10.95
N VAL A 12 -2.77 6.59 -9.61
CA VAL A 12 -2.04 7.56 -8.80
C VAL A 12 -0.66 7.05 -8.39
N CYS A 13 -0.53 5.75 -8.10
CA CYS A 13 0.73 5.13 -7.68
C CYS A 13 1.74 5.17 -8.82
N ARG A 14 2.80 5.97 -8.63
CA ARG A 14 3.90 6.09 -9.58
C ARG A 14 5.21 6.02 -8.79
N PRO A 15 5.92 4.88 -8.80
CA PRO A 15 7.11 4.69 -7.97
C PRO A 15 8.22 5.72 -8.20
N ASN A 16 8.31 6.29 -9.41
CA ASN A 16 9.22 7.41 -9.72
C ASN A 16 8.94 8.70 -8.93
N ARG A 17 7.78 8.82 -8.26
CA ARG A 17 7.45 9.94 -7.34
C ARG A 17 7.84 9.66 -5.89
N CYS A 18 8.44 8.50 -5.61
CA CYS A 18 8.94 8.13 -4.29
C CYS A 18 10.47 8.19 -4.29
N ASP A 19 11.07 8.49 -3.13
CA ASP A 19 12.52 8.51 -2.98
C ASP A 19 13.12 7.13 -3.27
N GLN A 20 14.11 7.09 -4.19
CA GLN A 20 14.72 5.89 -4.73
C GLN A 20 13.72 4.81 -5.24
N GLY A 21 12.49 5.20 -5.58
CA GLY A 21 11.45 4.25 -5.96
C GLY A 21 10.95 3.35 -4.82
N ILE A 22 11.26 3.68 -3.56
CA ILE A 22 10.94 2.85 -2.40
C ILE A 22 9.54 3.15 -1.86
N CYS A 23 8.74 2.12 -1.66
CA CYS A 23 7.38 2.24 -1.17
C CYS A 23 7.34 2.26 0.37
N LEU A 24 7.28 3.48 0.95
CA LEU A 24 7.12 3.67 2.40
C LEU A 24 5.85 2.99 2.95
N ALA A 25 4.79 2.88 2.15
CA ALA A 25 3.56 2.21 2.54
C ALA A 25 3.74 0.69 2.72
N ALA A 26 4.54 0.07 1.86
CA ALA A 26 4.91 -1.34 1.98
C ALA A 26 5.85 -1.56 3.18
N LEU A 27 6.86 -0.70 3.36
CA LEU A 27 7.78 -0.75 4.51
C LEU A 27 7.06 -0.58 5.85
N ALA A 28 6.05 0.28 5.92
CA ALA A 28 5.23 0.47 7.12
C ALA A 28 4.37 -0.76 7.46
N CYS A 29 4.12 -1.65 6.51
CA CYS A 29 3.29 -2.83 6.70
C CYS A 29 4.06 -3.93 7.44
N ARG A 30 4.10 -3.86 8.78
CA ARG A 30 4.74 -4.89 9.64
C ARG A 30 4.26 -6.33 9.40
N ARG A 31 3.03 -6.50 8.87
CA ARG A 31 2.45 -7.81 8.53
C ARG A 31 2.88 -8.33 7.15
N LYS A 32 3.62 -7.54 6.37
CA LYS A 32 4.05 -7.85 5.00
C LYS A 32 2.88 -8.23 4.08
N ILE A 33 1.73 -7.59 4.27
CA ILE A 33 0.52 -7.80 3.46
C ILE A 33 0.56 -6.95 2.18
N LEU A 34 1.17 -5.77 2.27
CA LEU A 34 1.49 -4.91 1.15
C LEU A 34 3.00 -5.00 0.97
N LYS A 35 3.47 -5.50 -0.17
CA LYS A 35 4.89 -5.73 -0.44
C LYS A 35 5.31 -4.98 -1.69
N GLN A 36 6.58 -4.60 -1.76
CA GLN A 36 7.22 -4.14 -2.98
C GLN A 36 8.42 -5.05 -3.19
N GLU A 37 8.45 -5.79 -4.30
CA GLU A 37 9.48 -6.81 -4.54
C GLU A 37 10.83 -6.16 -4.93
N ALA A 38 10.81 -5.06 -5.68
CA ALA A 38 12.01 -4.28 -6.00
C ALA A 38 11.75 -2.75 -6.03
N PRO A 39 12.79 -1.91 -5.88
CA PRO A 39 12.67 -0.47 -6.10
C PRO A 39 12.07 -0.14 -7.47
N TYR A 40 11.27 0.92 -7.54
CA TYR A 40 10.53 1.36 -8.73
C TYR A 40 9.39 0.43 -9.20
N GLU A 41 9.17 -0.71 -8.55
CA GLU A 41 7.98 -1.52 -8.79
C GLU A 41 6.79 -1.02 -7.96
N MET A 42 5.58 -1.23 -8.46
CA MET A 42 4.37 -0.93 -7.70
C MET A 42 4.17 -1.99 -6.61
N PRO A 43 3.62 -1.61 -5.44
CA PRO A 43 3.43 -2.58 -4.36
C PRO A 43 2.23 -3.49 -4.63
N ASP A 44 2.35 -4.76 -4.26
CA ASP A 44 1.32 -5.79 -4.34
C ASP A 44 0.61 -5.98 -2.98
N PRO A 45 -0.69 -5.67 -2.87
CA PRO A 45 -1.49 -5.94 -1.67
C PRO A 45 -2.10 -7.34 -1.70
N ASN A 46 -2.15 -8.01 -0.55
CA ASN A 46 -3.05 -9.15 -0.30
C ASN A 46 -4.29 -8.70 0.50
N PRO A 47 -5.45 -8.48 -0.15
CA PRO A 47 -6.63 -7.96 0.53
C PRO A 47 -7.26 -8.95 1.53
N ASP A 48 -7.07 -10.24 1.30
CA ASP A 48 -7.63 -11.33 2.13
C ASP A 48 -6.91 -11.47 3.47
N ALA A 49 -5.62 -11.12 3.52
CA ALA A 49 -4.88 -11.06 4.78
C ALA A 49 -4.99 -9.70 5.48
N CYS A 50 -5.38 -8.64 4.77
CA CYS A 50 -5.45 -7.28 5.30
C CYS A 50 -6.51 -7.13 6.39
N VAL A 51 -6.14 -6.44 7.47
CA VAL A 51 -7.03 -6.12 8.60
C VAL A 51 -7.46 -4.64 8.61
N GLY A 52 -7.12 -3.88 7.58
CA GLY A 52 -7.55 -2.49 7.43
C GLY A 52 -6.98 -1.51 8.47
N CYS A 53 -5.76 -1.74 8.99
CA CYS A 53 -5.18 -0.91 10.05
C CYS A 53 -4.79 0.52 9.65
N GLY A 54 -4.71 0.84 8.36
CA GLY A 54 -4.51 2.22 7.87
C GLY A 54 -3.08 2.77 7.91
N VAL A 55 -2.10 2.06 8.45
CA VAL A 55 -0.70 2.56 8.55
C VAL A 55 -0.09 2.85 7.16
N CYS A 56 -0.41 2.05 6.15
CA CYS A 56 0.05 2.25 4.78
C CYS A 56 -0.52 3.53 4.14
N THR A 57 -1.76 3.91 4.49
CA THR A 57 -2.38 5.15 4.03
C THR A 57 -1.67 6.37 4.59
N ALA A 58 -1.30 6.35 5.88
CA ALA A 58 -0.54 7.44 6.49
C ALA A 58 0.90 7.54 5.95
N ALA A 59 1.52 6.40 5.63
CA ALA A 59 2.90 6.35 5.14
C ALA A 59 3.07 6.71 3.66
N CYS A 60 2.02 6.61 2.83
CA CYS A 60 2.12 6.88 1.39
C CYS A 60 2.14 8.40 1.10
N PRO A 61 3.27 9.00 0.67
CA PRO A 61 3.38 10.45 0.49
C PRO A 61 2.50 10.97 -0.66
N VAL A 62 2.30 10.14 -1.69
CA VAL A 62 1.45 10.47 -2.84
C VAL A 62 -0.01 10.09 -2.64
N LYS A 63 -0.39 9.61 -1.45
CA LYS A 63 -1.77 9.26 -1.07
C LYS A 63 -2.45 8.26 -2.01
N ALA A 64 -1.68 7.34 -2.60
CA ALA A 64 -2.18 6.30 -3.52
C ALA A 64 -2.78 5.07 -2.82
N VAL A 65 -2.65 4.95 -1.50
CA VAL A 65 -3.17 3.80 -0.73
C VAL A 65 -4.30 4.25 0.18
N ARG A 66 -5.43 3.53 0.15
CA ARG A 66 -6.63 3.78 0.96
C ARG A 66 -7.04 2.52 1.71
N VAL A 67 -7.72 2.67 2.83
CA VAL A 67 -8.49 1.57 3.44
C VAL A 67 -9.93 1.71 2.99
N VAL A 68 -10.49 0.62 2.46
CA VAL A 68 -11.86 0.53 1.98
C VAL A 68 -12.58 -0.61 2.69
N VAL A 69 -13.91 -0.56 2.69
CA VAL A 69 -14.75 -1.66 3.14
C VAL A 69 -15.21 -2.40 1.89
N MET A 70 -14.97 -3.72 1.86
CA MET A 70 -15.48 -4.65 0.84
C MET A 70 -16.56 -5.55 1.43
#